data_AF-A0A7L2Q0F8-F1
#
_entry.id   AF-A0A7L2Q0F8-F1
#
_cell.length_a   1.000
_cell.length_b   1.000
_cell.length_c   1.000
_cell.angle_alpha   90.00
_cell.angle_beta   90.00
_cell.angle_gamma   90.00
#
_symmetry.space_group_name_H-M   'P 1'
#
loop_
_entity.id
_entity.type
_entity.pdbx_description
1 polymer ?
#
loop_
_entity_poly.entity_id
_entity_poly.type
_entity_poly.pdbx_seq_one_letter_code
_entity_poly.pdbx_strand_id
1 'polypeptide(L)'
;GFGFNVNNSNPTICINDLIAKLNREEGTELKPLSADCLIARTVTVLERLTEVFQEKGPNGVLPQYYKYWVHSGKQVRLRSEEGPLAWIVGVDDCGYLQVHQEGKGVESVHPDGNSFDMLRNLIVPK
;
A
#
# COMPACT_ATOMS: atom_id res chain seq x y z
N GLY A 1 2.54 13.71 -5.76
CA GLY A 1 2.37 13.34 -7.19
C GLY A 1 2.23 11.84 -7.29
N PHE A 2 1.43 11.35 -8.24
CA PHE A 2 1.23 9.91 -8.48
C PHE A 2 1.91 9.52 -9.81
N GLY A 3 2.56 8.36 -9.83
CA GLY A 3 3.14 7.78 -11.05
C GLY A 3 2.55 6.40 -11.29
N PHE A 4 2.07 6.13 -12.50
CA PHE A 4 1.54 4.84 -12.90
C PHE A 4 2.32 4.29 -14.09
N ASN A 5 2.76 3.03 -14.01
CA ASN A 5 3.26 2.34 -15.19
C ASN A 5 2.09 1.75 -15.99
N VAL A 6 1.57 2.50 -16.98
CA VAL A 6 0.34 2.13 -17.70
C VAL A 6 0.62 1.22 -18.89
N ASN A 7 1.53 1.64 -19.77
CA ASN A 7 1.78 1.01 -21.08
C ASN A 7 3.27 0.91 -21.43
N ASN A 8 4.16 0.94 -20.42
CA ASN A 8 5.59 0.81 -20.61
C ASN A 8 6.10 -0.48 -19.97
N SER A 9 6.29 -1.53 -20.76
CA SER A 9 6.68 -2.86 -20.29
C SER A 9 8.14 -2.97 -19.82
N ASN A 10 8.94 -1.89 -19.90
CA ASN A 10 10.35 -1.86 -19.49
C ASN A 10 10.64 -0.71 -18.52
N PRO A 11 11.47 -0.89 -17.47
CA PRO A 11 12.15 -2.13 -17.08
C PRO A 11 11.27 -3.08 -16.26
N THR A 12 10.05 -2.67 -15.90
CA THR A 12 9.12 -3.46 -15.08
C THR A 12 7.75 -3.57 -15.75
N ILE A 13 6.96 -4.54 -15.31
CA ILE A 13 5.61 -4.82 -15.80
C ILE A 13 4.69 -3.59 -15.68
N CYS A 14 3.88 -3.33 -16.71
CA CYS A 14 2.86 -2.29 -16.69
C CYS A 14 1.44 -2.86 -16.51
N ILE A 15 0.47 -1.98 -16.25
CA ILE A 15 -0.94 -2.39 -16.06
C ILE A 15 -1.49 -3.08 -17.32
N ASN A 16 -1.16 -2.59 -18.51
CA ASN A 16 -1.64 -3.21 -19.75
C ASN A 16 -1.01 -4.59 -20.02
N ASP A 17 0.20 -4.86 -19.53
CA ASP A 17 0.77 -6.21 -19.58
C ASP A 17 -0.03 -7.18 -18.72
N LEU A 18 -0.47 -6.75 -17.53
CA LEU A 18 -1.32 -7.55 -16.63
C LEU A 18 -2.69 -7.82 -17.26
N ILE A 19 -3.31 -6.82 -17.90
CA ILE A 19 -4.57 -7.00 -18.63
C ILE A 19 -4.40 -8.03 -19.76
N ALA A 20 -3.34 -7.90 -20.56
CA ALA A 20 -3.06 -8.83 -21.65
C ALA A 20 -2.80 -10.25 -21.13
N LYS A 21 -2.10 -10.38 -19.99
CA LYS A 21 -1.86 -11.68 -19.34
C LYS A 21 -3.17 -12.32 -18.88
N LEU A 22 -4.01 -11.57 -18.16
CA LEU A 22 -5.31 -12.06 -17.67
C LEU A 22 -6.22 -12.50 -18.83
N ASN A 23 -6.29 -11.72 -19.91
CA ASN A 23 -7.05 -12.08 -21.10
C ASN A 23 -6.60 -13.41 -21.72
N ARG A 24 -5.28 -13.68 -21.72
CA ARG A 24 -4.75 -14.96 -22.22
C ARG A 24 -5.02 -16.14 -21.29
N GLU A 25 -4.90 -15.93 -19.97
CA GLU A 25 -5.02 -16.99 -18.98
C GLU A 25 -6.48 -17.38 -18.72
N GLU A 26 -7.38 -16.40 -18.69
CA GLU A 26 -8.79 -16.58 -18.31
C GLU A 26 -9.76 -16.48 -19.50
N GLY A 27 -9.26 -16.26 -20.72
CA GLY A 27 -10.08 -16.11 -21.92
C GLY A 27 -10.97 -14.85 -21.91
N THR A 28 -10.58 -13.82 -21.15
CA THR A 28 -11.32 -12.54 -21.06
C THR A 28 -10.96 -11.58 -22.19
N GLU A 29 -11.80 -10.56 -22.41
CA GLU A 29 -11.60 -9.53 -23.44
C GLU A 29 -11.55 -8.11 -22.84
N LEU A 30 -10.80 -7.94 -21.75
CA LEU A 30 -10.63 -6.64 -21.12
C LEU A 30 -9.82 -5.70 -22.04
N LYS A 31 -10.34 -4.49 -22.25
CA LYS A 31 -9.64 -3.47 -23.03
C LYS A 31 -8.42 -2.93 -22.26
N PRO A 32 -7.30 -2.64 -22.95
CA PRO A 32 -6.19 -1.93 -22.32
C PRO A 32 -6.63 -0.55 -21.84
N LEU A 33 -5.98 -0.05 -20.79
CA LEU A 33 -6.21 1.27 -20.25
C LEU A 33 -5.35 2.30 -20.99
N SER A 34 -5.96 3.40 -21.38
CA SER A 34 -5.26 4.59 -21.81
C SER A 34 -4.89 5.45 -20.58
N ALA A 35 -3.83 6.26 -20.71
CA ALA A 35 -3.34 7.07 -19.60
C ALA A 35 -4.38 8.09 -19.11
N ASP A 36 -5.09 8.75 -20.02
CA ASP A 36 -6.18 9.68 -19.76
C ASP A 36 -7.34 9.01 -19.00
N CYS A 37 -7.74 7.80 -19.40
CA CYS A 37 -8.76 7.02 -18.69
C CYS A 37 -8.32 6.71 -17.26
N LEU A 38 -7.08 6.28 -17.07
CA LEU A 38 -6.56 5.96 -15.74
C LEU A 38 -6.49 7.22 -14.85
N ILE A 39 -6.03 8.34 -15.39
CA ILE A 39 -5.97 9.62 -14.67
C ILE A 39 -7.36 10.06 -14.25
N ALA A 40 -8.32 10.10 -15.19
CA ALA A 40 -9.69 10.50 -14.91
C ALA A 40 -10.31 9.64 -13.79
N ARG A 41 -10.19 8.31 -13.90
CA ARG A 41 -10.67 7.38 -12.87
C ARG A 41 -9.98 7.58 -11.51
N THR A 42 -8.67 7.82 -11.51
CA THR A 42 -7.90 8.02 -10.28
C THR A 42 -8.38 9.27 -9.55
N VAL A 43 -8.53 10.39 -10.26
CA VAL A 43 -9.01 11.65 -9.67
C VAL A 43 -10.43 11.49 -9.13
N THR A 44 -11.35 10.91 -9.91
CA THR A 44 -12.74 10.67 -9.45
C THR A 44 -12.80 9.79 -8.20
N VAL A 45 -11.98 8.75 -8.11
CA VAL A 45 -11.93 7.90 -6.91
C VAL A 45 -11.31 8.65 -5.72
N LEU A 46 -10.27 9.44 -5.96
CA LEU A 46 -9.61 10.23 -4.91
C LEU A 46 -10.56 11.29 -4.33
N GLU A 47 -11.33 11.98 -5.18
CA GLU A 47 -12.36 12.93 -4.76
C GLU A 47 -13.37 12.25 -3.84
N ARG A 48 -13.94 11.12 -4.28
CA ARG A 48 -14.89 10.34 -3.47
C ARG A 48 -14.29 9.87 -2.13
N LEU A 49 -13.05 9.39 -2.13
CA LEU A 49 -12.37 8.98 -0.89
C LEU A 49 -12.16 10.17 0.06
N THR A 50 -11.86 11.34 -0.50
CA THR A 50 -11.69 12.59 0.26
C THR A 50 -13.01 13.02 0.89
N GLU A 51 -14.11 12.99 0.14
CA GLU A 51 -15.46 13.29 0.65
C GLU A 51 -15.84 12.34 1.79
N VAL A 52 -15.65 11.03 1.60
CA VAL A 52 -15.93 10.02 2.63
C VAL A 52 -15.09 10.25 3.89
N PHE A 53 -13.82 10.60 3.73
CA PHE A 53 -12.94 10.89 4.86
C PHE A 53 -13.38 12.16 5.60
N GLN A 54 -13.77 13.22 4.89
CA GLN A 54 -14.25 14.46 5.50
C GLN A 54 -15.56 14.26 6.27
N GLU A 55 -16.46 13.41 5.77
CA GLU A 55 -17.76 13.15 6.40
C GLU A 55 -17.64 12.16 7.59
N LYS A 56 -16.87 11.08 7.43
CA LYS A 56 -16.89 9.92 8.35
C LYS A 56 -15.58 9.73 9.11
N GLY A 57 -14.59 10.60 8.88
CA GLY A 57 -13.25 10.46 9.42
C GLY A 57 -12.52 9.20 8.91
N PRO A 58 -11.45 8.79 9.61
CA PRO A 58 -10.63 7.64 9.22
C PRO A 58 -11.43 6.34 9.06
N ASN A 59 -12.43 6.11 9.91
CA ASN A 59 -13.27 4.91 9.87
C ASN A 59 -14.07 4.77 8.57
N GLY A 60 -14.28 5.86 7.82
CA GLY A 60 -14.89 5.82 6.49
C GLY A 60 -14.01 5.17 5.41
N VAL A 61 -12.68 5.21 5.58
CA VAL A 61 -11.71 4.75 4.57
C VAL A 61 -10.86 3.56 5.03
N LEU A 62 -10.60 3.44 6.34
CA LEU A 62 -9.76 2.39 6.92
C LEU A 62 -10.20 0.96 6.55
N PRO A 63 -11.50 0.61 6.51
CA PRO A 63 -11.91 -0.72 6.08
C PRO A 63 -11.46 -1.05 4.65
N GLN A 64 -11.58 -0.09 3.73
CA GLN A 64 -11.14 -0.27 2.35
C GLN A 64 -9.60 -0.26 2.26
N TYR A 65 -8.94 0.59 3.04
CA TYR A 65 -7.49 0.62 3.15
C TYR A 65 -6.94 -0.75 3.57
N TYR A 66 -7.43 -1.31 4.68
CA TYR A 66 -6.99 -2.61 5.20
C TYR A 66 -7.37 -3.79 4.30
N LYS A 67 -8.47 -3.70 3.54
CA LYS A 67 -8.84 -4.71 2.54
C LYS A 67 -7.77 -4.90 1.46
N TYR A 68 -7.13 -3.82 1.02
CA TYR A 68 -6.11 -3.85 -0.03
C TYR A 68 -4.68 -3.69 0.52
N TRP A 69 -4.52 -3.69 1.83
CA TRP A 69 -3.24 -3.51 2.48
C TRP A 69 -2.39 -4.79 2.39
N VAL A 70 -1.19 -4.67 1.83
CA VAL A 70 -0.30 -5.82 1.61
C VAL A 70 0.58 -6.16 2.81
N HIS A 71 0.49 -5.39 3.90
CA HIS A 71 1.37 -5.53 5.08
C HIS A 71 0.71 -6.20 6.29
N SER A 72 -0.60 -6.45 6.24
CA SER A 72 -1.35 -7.04 7.36
C SER A 72 -0.70 -8.33 7.85
N GLY A 73 -0.34 -8.38 9.14
CA GLY A 73 0.25 -9.55 9.78
C GLY A 73 1.68 -9.88 9.34
N LYS A 74 2.33 -9.03 8.55
CA LYS A 74 3.74 -9.24 8.17
C LYS A 74 4.64 -9.05 9.38
N GLN A 75 5.55 -10.00 9.57
CA GLN A 75 6.62 -9.88 10.56
C GLN A 75 7.76 -9.05 9.95
N VAL A 76 8.22 -8.05 10.69
CA VAL A 76 9.29 -7.14 10.30
C VAL A 76 10.36 -7.09 11.39
N ARG A 77 11.57 -6.70 11.01
CA ARG A 77 12.62 -6.36 11.96
C ARG A 77 12.64 -4.86 12.19
N LEU A 78 12.79 -4.44 13.44
CA LEU A 78 12.92 -3.04 13.79
C LEU A 78 14.40 -2.70 13.99
N ARG A 79 14.81 -1.49 13.60
CA ARG A 79 16.14 -0.90 13.83
C ARG A 79 17.29 -1.46 12.99
N SER A 80 17.40 -2.78 12.85
CA SER A 80 18.48 -3.43 12.08
C SER A 80 18.11 -4.86 11.68
N GLU A 81 18.92 -5.49 10.84
CA GLU A 81 18.75 -6.91 10.44
C GLU A 81 18.85 -7.90 11.61
N GLU A 82 19.45 -7.47 12.72
CA GLU A 82 19.58 -8.23 13.95
C GLU A 82 18.59 -7.76 15.03
N GLY A 83 17.78 -6.76 14.71
CA GLY A 83 16.84 -6.14 15.63
C GLY A 83 15.63 -7.00 15.95
N PRO A 84 14.81 -6.55 16.92
CA PRO A 84 13.67 -7.32 17.39
C PRO A 84 12.64 -7.52 16.28
N LEU A 85 11.99 -8.68 16.31
CA LEU A 85 10.87 -8.99 15.44
C LEU A 85 9.60 -8.34 16.00
N ALA A 86 8.79 -7.80 15.10
CA ALA A 86 7.48 -7.26 15.41
C ALA A 86 6.50 -7.57 14.28
N TRP A 87 5.21 -7.61 14.58
CA TRP A 87 4.15 -7.83 13.59
C TRP A 87 3.48 -6.52 13.26
N ILE A 88 3.29 -6.23 11.97
CA ILE A 88 2.47 -5.10 11.54
C ILE A 88 1.01 -5.39 11.89
N VAL A 89 0.42 -4.51 12.71
CA VAL A 89 -0.94 -4.67 13.23
C VAL A 89 -1.94 -3.61 12.76
N GLY A 90 -1.46 -2.47 12.26
CA GLY A 90 -2.38 -1.39 11.89
C GLY A 90 -1.69 -0.07 11.60
N VAL A 91 -2.50 0.96 11.49
CA VAL A 91 -2.10 2.35 11.65
C VAL A 91 -2.82 2.95 12.84
N ASP A 92 -2.16 3.87 13.54
CA ASP A 92 -2.77 4.61 14.65
C ASP A 92 -3.65 5.77 14.15
N ASP A 93 -4.24 6.51 15.08
CA ASP A 93 -5.13 7.65 14.79
C ASP A 93 -4.42 8.81 14.07
N CYS A 94 -3.08 8.85 14.14
CA CYS A 94 -2.25 9.83 13.45
C CYS A 94 -1.79 9.32 12.07
N GLY A 95 -2.11 8.08 11.70
CA GLY A 95 -1.71 7.43 10.45
C GLY A 95 -0.30 6.83 10.49
N TYR A 96 0.32 6.68 11.67
CA TYR A 96 1.61 6.00 11.80
C TYR A 96 1.43 4.49 11.83
N LEU A 97 2.39 3.77 11.25
CA LEU A 97 2.39 2.30 11.26
C LEU A 97 2.52 1.79 12.70
N GLN A 98 1.65 0.87 13.08
CA GLN A 98 1.69 0.18 14.37
C GLN A 98 2.26 -1.21 14.21
N VAL A 99 3.15 -1.57 15.13
CA VAL A 99 3.74 -2.89 15.23
C VAL A 99 3.57 -3.47 16.63
N HIS A 100 3.38 -4.77 16.72
CA HIS A 100 3.35 -5.50 17.98
C HIS A 100 4.68 -6.23 18.19
N GLN A 101 5.40 -5.94 19.25
CA GLN A 101 6.57 -6.74 19.67
C GLN A 101 6.16 -7.65 20.85
N GLU A 102 6.51 -8.92 20.75
CA GLU A 102 6.26 -9.89 21.83
C GLU A 102 6.89 -9.42 23.15
N GLY A 103 6.09 -9.41 24.22
CA GLY A 103 6.50 -8.95 25.55
C GLY A 103 6.55 -7.43 25.75
N LYS A 104 6.35 -6.61 24.70
CA LYS A 104 6.33 -5.14 24.80
C LYS A 104 5.01 -4.49 24.39
N GLY A 105 4.15 -5.22 23.67
CA GLY A 105 2.85 -4.72 23.23
C GLY A 105 2.93 -3.97 21.89
N VAL A 106 1.92 -3.13 21.63
CA VAL A 106 1.79 -2.36 20.38
C VAL A 106 2.49 -1.02 20.51
N GLU A 107 3.32 -0.67 19.53
CA GLU A 107 4.01 0.62 19.42
C GLU A 107 3.83 1.22 18.02
N SER A 108 3.79 2.55 17.93
CA SER A 108 3.78 3.29 16.66
C SER A 108 5.21 3.58 16.22
N VAL A 109 5.53 3.32 14.94
CA VAL A 109 6.80 3.71 14.32
C VAL A 109 6.63 4.97 13.49
N HIS A 110 7.38 6.01 13.85
CA HIS A 110 7.26 7.33 13.24
C HIS A 110 8.13 7.47 11.96
N PRO A 111 7.64 8.14 10.91
CA PRO A 111 8.31 8.24 9.61
C PRO A 111 9.44 9.27 9.56
N ASP A 112 9.47 10.20 10.52
CA ASP A 112 10.47 11.27 10.70
C ASP A 112 11.87 10.76 11.05
N GLY A 113 12.01 9.44 11.21
CA GLY A 113 13.30 8.81 11.27
C GLY A 113 13.26 7.33 10.97
N ASN A 114 12.37 6.81 10.12
CA ASN A 114 12.35 5.39 9.74
C ASN A 114 12.17 5.18 8.22
N SER A 115 12.81 4.16 7.67
CA SER A 115 12.65 3.70 6.29
C SER A 115 12.27 2.22 6.28
N PHE A 116 11.29 1.84 5.46
CA PHE A 116 10.90 0.43 5.33
C PHE A 116 11.52 -0.18 4.07
N ASP A 117 12.47 -1.09 4.26
CA ASP A 117 12.98 -1.97 3.22
C ASP A 117 12.02 -3.16 3.07
N MET A 118 11.19 -3.06 2.02
CA MET A 118 10.20 -4.07 1.64
C MET A 118 10.82 -5.43 1.29
N LEU A 119 12.04 -5.47 0.74
CA LEU A 119 12.69 -6.71 0.31
C LEU A 119 13.25 -7.49 1.51
N ARG A 120 13.72 -6.75 2.52
CA ARG A 120 14.28 -7.31 3.75
C ARG A 120 13.27 -7.41 4.90
N ASN A 121 12.04 -6.92 4.70
CA ASN A 121 11.04 -6.74 5.76
C ASN A 121 11.64 -6.01 6.98
N LEU A 122 12.35 -4.92 6.72
CA LEU A 122 13.19 -4.24 7.72
C LEU A 122 12.81 -2.76 7.84
N ILE A 123 12.51 -2.31 9.05
CA ILE A 123 12.25 -0.90 9.37
C ILE A 123 13.48 -0.33 10.06
N VAL A 124 14.25 0.50 9.36
CA VAL A 124 15.52 1.06 9.85
C VAL A 124 15.34 2.54 10.17
N PRO A 125 15.84 3.02 11.31
CA PRO A 125 15.94 4.43 11.57
C PRO A 125 16.78 5.15 10.51
N LYS A 126 16.41 6.36 10.13
CA LYS A 126 17.29 7.24 9.36
C LYS A 126 18.36 7.86 10.25
#